data_AF-T0M2L0-F1
#
_entry.id   AF-T0M2L0-F1
#
_cell.length_a   1.000
_cell.length_b   1.000
_cell.length_c   1.000
_cell.angle_alpha   90.00
_cell.angle_beta   90.00
_cell.angle_gamma   90.00
#
_symmetry.space_group_name_H-M   'P 1'
#
loop_
_entity.id
_entity.type
_entity.pdbx_description
1 polymer ?
#
loop_
_entity_poly.entity_id
_entity_poly.type
_entity_poly.pdbx_seq_one_letter_code
_entity_poly.pdbx_strand_id
1 'polypeptide(L)'
;MDKKSLYLYYYSMIVYLFGSVPFILYAVLIKPIGAMYHERPFQIISPVFGNFGVYEEGLLVIALVLIILSIILFILSLGHNRSKNGKISNRTIMAPVLLYIFTFAVIGVALI
;
A
#
# COMPACT_ATOMS: atom_id res chain seq x y z
N MET A 1 0.95 9.83 -23.09
CA MET A 1 0.36 8.50 -22.81
C MET A 1 -0.88 8.28 -23.63
N ASP A 2 -1.06 7.08 -24.18
CA ASP A 2 -2.32 6.68 -24.80
C ASP A 2 -3.37 6.32 -23.74
N LYS A 3 -4.64 6.24 -24.17
CA LYS A 3 -5.80 6.03 -23.29
C LYS A 3 -5.67 4.79 -22.40
N LYS A 4 -5.14 3.68 -22.94
CA LYS A 4 -4.99 2.43 -22.18
C LYS A 4 -3.94 2.56 -21.06
N SER A 5 -2.76 3.11 -21.37
CA SER A 5 -1.75 3.38 -20.33
C SER A 5 -2.27 4.33 -19.27
N LEU A 6 -3.03 5.35 -19.67
CA LEU A 6 -3.59 6.32 -18.75
C LEU A 6 -4.58 5.65 -17.78
N TYR A 7 -5.45 4.77 -18.26
CA TYR A 7 -6.34 4.01 -17.37
C TYR A 7 -5.58 3.07 -16.43
N LEU A 8 -4.56 2.35 -16.91
CA LEU A 8 -3.74 1.49 -16.05
C LEU A 8 -3.03 2.31 -14.95
N TYR A 9 -2.58 3.52 -15.27
CA TYR A 9 -2.02 4.44 -14.29
C TYR A 9 -3.06 4.88 -13.25
N TYR A 10 -4.26 5.29 -13.68
CA TYR A 10 -5.31 5.69 -12.74
C TYR A 10 -5.79 4.53 -11.88
N TYR A 11 -5.95 3.33 -12.45
CA TYR A 11 -6.30 2.14 -11.68
C TYR A 11 -5.22 1.81 -10.66
N SER A 12 -3.95 1.91 -11.03
CA SER A 12 -2.85 1.79 -10.08
C SER A 12 -3.00 2.76 -8.90
N MET A 13 -3.28 4.04 -9.17
CA MET A 13 -3.42 5.07 -8.12
C MET A 13 -4.66 4.87 -7.26
N ILE A 14 -5.78 4.44 -7.85
CA ILE A 14 -7.00 4.10 -7.11
C ILE A 14 -6.76 2.89 -6.20
N VAL A 15 -6.13 1.84 -6.72
CA VAL A 15 -5.77 0.65 -5.92
C VAL A 15 -4.81 1.03 -4.80
N TYR A 16 -3.83 1.92 -5.05
CA TYR A 16 -2.96 2.45 -4.00
C TYR A 16 -3.75 3.21 -2.93
N LEU A 17 -4.71 4.06 -3.32
CA LEU A 17 -5.55 4.79 -2.38
C LEU A 17 -6.37 3.85 -1.48
N PHE A 18 -6.91 2.76 -2.02
CA PHE A 18 -7.58 1.76 -1.20
C PHE A 18 -6.61 0.98 -0.33
N GLY A 19 -5.42 0.64 -0.83
CA GLY A 19 -4.36 -0.02 -0.08
C GLY A 19 -3.73 0.85 1.01
N SER A 20 -3.79 2.18 0.85
CA SER A 20 -3.24 3.12 1.83
C SER A 20 -4.07 3.18 3.10
N VAL A 21 -5.38 2.88 3.04
CA VAL A 21 -6.26 2.82 4.22
C VAL A 21 -5.80 1.76 5.23
N PRO A 22 -5.73 0.45 4.90
CA PRO A 22 -5.23 -0.57 5.82
C PRO A 22 -3.76 -0.36 6.16
N PHE A 23 -2.94 0.18 5.25
CA PHE A 23 -1.55 0.56 5.53
C PHE A 23 -1.45 1.61 6.65
N ILE A 24 -2.20 2.71 6.56
CA ILE A 24 -2.19 3.78 7.57
C ILE A 24 -2.70 3.23 8.90
N LEU A 25 -3.80 2.48 8.88
CA LEU A 25 -4.34 1.86 10.09
C LEU A 25 -3.31 0.96 10.74
N TYR A 26 -2.68 0.06 9.98
CA TYR A 26 -1.69 -0.88 10.50
C TYR A 26 -0.39 -0.18 10.96
N ALA A 27 0.35 0.42 10.02
CA ALA A 27 1.74 0.81 10.24
C ALA A 27 1.91 2.18 10.90
N VAL A 28 0.96 3.10 10.72
CA VAL A 28 1.06 4.47 11.23
C VAL A 28 0.32 4.62 12.56
N LEU A 29 -0.80 3.92 12.74
CA LEU A 29 -1.64 4.05 13.92
C LEU A 29 -1.50 2.86 14.88
N ILE A 30 -1.90 1.67 14.45
CA ILE A 30 -2.04 0.50 15.33
C ILE A 30 -0.70 0.03 15.85
N LYS A 31 0.31 -0.18 14.99
CA LYS A 31 1.62 -0.68 15.43
C LYS A 31 2.31 0.25 16.44
N PRO A 32 2.44 1.56 16.20
CA PRO A 32 3.05 2.48 17.16
C PRO A 32 2.30 2.56 18.49
N ILE A 33 0.96 2.57 18.46
CA ILE A 33 0.13 2.57 19.66
C ILE A 33 0.26 1.23 20.40
N GLY A 34 0.23 0.12 19.67
CA GLY A 34 0.40 -1.25 20.16
C GLY A 34 1.73 -1.44 20.90
N ALA A 35 2.82 -0.85 20.39
CA ALA A 35 4.12 -0.88 21.04
C ALA A 35 4.17 -0.16 22.39
N MET A 36 3.22 0.76 22.66
CA MET A 36 3.09 1.41 23.98
C MET A 36 2.33 0.54 24.99
N TYR A 37 1.61 -0.49 24.54
CA TYR A 37 0.95 -1.45 25.42
C TYR A 37 1.92 -2.57 25.81
N HIS A 38 1.84 -3.01 27.06
CA HIS A 38 2.66 -4.12 27.59
C HIS A 38 2.03 -5.51 27.37
N GLU A 39 0.92 -5.60 26.64
CA GLU A 39 0.21 -6.84 26.37
C GLU A 39 0.53 -7.38 24.98
N ARG A 40 0.53 -8.71 24.83
CA ARG A 40 0.78 -9.34 23.53
C ARG A 40 -0.47 -9.21 22.64
N PRO A 41 -0.36 -8.71 21.38
CA PRO A 41 -1.51 -8.48 20.51
C PRO A 41 -2.47 -9.67 20.35
N PHE A 42 -1.94 -10.89 20.25
CA PHE A 42 -2.75 -12.11 20.12
C PHE A 42 -3.53 -12.51 21.38
N GLN A 43 -3.24 -11.90 22.53
CA GLN A 43 -3.95 -12.13 23.78
C GLN A 43 -5.09 -11.11 24.00
N ILE A 44 -5.13 -10.05 23.20
CA ILE A 44 -6.14 -9.00 23.28
C ILE A 44 -7.35 -9.40 22.44
N ILE A 45 -8.52 -9.48 23.07
CA ILE A 45 -9.81 -9.77 22.41
C ILE A 45 -10.68 -8.51 22.45
N SER A 46 -10.98 -7.98 21.27
CA SER A 46 -11.91 -6.86 21.08
C SER A 46 -13.32 -7.37 20.81
N PRO A 47 -14.37 -6.75 21.39
CA PRO A 47 -15.76 -7.07 21.05
C PRO A 47 -16.15 -6.65 19.62
N VAL A 48 -15.37 -5.77 18.97
CA VAL A 48 -15.63 -5.29 17.60
C VAL A 48 -14.79 -6.05 16.57
N PHE A 49 -13.52 -6.28 16.87
CA PHE A 49 -12.55 -6.84 15.90
C PHE A 49 -12.18 -8.30 16.16
N GLY A 50 -12.62 -8.89 17.29
CA GLY A 50 -12.17 -10.21 17.71
C GLY A 50 -10.72 -10.20 18.17
N ASN A 51 -9.94 -11.22 17.77
CA ASN A 51 -8.52 -11.30 18.14
C ASN A 51 -7.73 -10.17 17.48
N PHE A 52 -7.11 -9.31 18.31
CA PHE A 52 -6.44 -8.11 17.82
C PHE A 52 -5.21 -8.41 16.96
N GLY A 53 -4.44 -9.45 17.31
CA GLY A 53 -3.29 -9.90 16.50
C GLY A 53 -3.70 -10.39 15.10
N VAL A 54 -4.78 -11.16 15.01
CA VAL A 54 -5.33 -11.63 13.72
C VAL A 54 -5.84 -10.45 12.87
N TYR A 55 -6.52 -9.50 13.51
CA TYR A 55 -6.98 -8.29 12.84
C TYR A 55 -5.80 -7.47 12.29
N GLU A 56 -4.76 -7.29 13.09
CA GLU A 56 -3.55 -6.58 12.73
C GLU A 56 -2.81 -7.25 11.54
N GLU A 57 -2.64 -8.58 11.57
CA GLU A 57 -2.08 -9.34 10.44
C GLU A 57 -2.94 -9.22 9.18
N GLY A 58 -4.27 -9.27 9.34
CA GLY A 58 -5.22 -9.08 8.24
C GLY A 58 -5.04 -7.73 7.55
N LEU A 59 -4.89 -6.64 8.31
CA LEU A 59 -4.62 -5.31 7.77
C LEU A 59 -3.30 -5.27 6.99
N LEU A 60 -2.23 -5.86 7.54
CA LEU A 60 -0.93 -5.94 6.86
C LEU A 60 -1.05 -6.68 5.52
N VAL A 61 -1.67 -7.86 5.52
CA VAL A 61 -1.80 -8.68 4.30
C VAL A 61 -2.62 -7.95 3.24
N ILE A 62 -3.77 -7.37 3.62
CA ILE A 62 -4.61 -6.60 2.68
C ILE A 62 -3.83 -5.42 2.11
N ALA A 63 -3.12 -4.67 2.96
CA ALA A 63 -2.29 -3.56 2.52
C ALA A 63 -1.22 -4.03 1.51
N LEU A 64 -0.46 -5.08 1.82
CA LEU A 64 0.57 -5.61 0.93
C LEU A 64 -0.01 -6.06 -0.42
N VAL A 65 -1.11 -6.80 -0.42
CA VAL A 65 -1.76 -7.27 -1.65
C VAL A 65 -2.17 -6.09 -2.54
N LEU A 66 -2.83 -5.08 -1.98
CA LEU A 66 -3.28 -3.92 -2.74
C LEU A 66 -2.11 -3.07 -3.24
N ILE A 67 -1.09 -2.84 -2.42
CA ILE A 67 0.09 -2.06 -2.82
C ILE A 67 0.88 -2.78 -3.93
N ILE A 68 1.06 -4.10 -3.82
CA ILE A 68 1.71 -4.91 -4.87
C ILE A 68 0.89 -4.86 -6.17
N LEU A 69 -0.43 -5.01 -6.09
CA LEU A 69 -1.31 -4.91 -7.26
C LEU A 69 -1.21 -3.52 -7.92
N SER A 70 -1.17 -2.45 -7.12
CA SER A 70 -0.95 -1.09 -7.61
C SER A 70 0.37 -0.97 -8.38
N ILE A 71 1.45 -1.54 -7.85
CA ILE A 71 2.78 -1.52 -8.50
C ILE A 71 2.75 -2.27 -9.83
N ILE A 72 2.11 -3.44 -9.87
CA ILE A 72 1.97 -4.22 -11.11
C ILE A 72 1.24 -3.39 -12.17
N LEU A 73 0.11 -2.77 -11.81
CA LEU A 73 -0.64 -1.90 -12.73
C LEU A 73 0.19 -0.70 -13.21
N PHE A 74 0.99 -0.11 -12.33
CA PHE A 74 1.89 1.00 -12.69
C PHE A 74 2.97 0.55 -13.67
N ILE A 75 3.64 -0.57 -13.42
CA ILE A 75 4.66 -1.14 -14.32
C ILE A 75 4.04 -1.48 -15.68
N LEU A 76 2.85 -2.08 -15.70
CA LEU A 76 2.12 -2.36 -16.95
C LEU A 76 1.77 -1.08 -17.71
N SER A 77 1.36 -0.02 -17.00
CA SER A 77 1.12 1.30 -17.61
C SER A 77 2.35 1.85 -18.30
N LEU A 78 3.52 1.80 -17.62
CA LEU A 78 4.80 2.26 -18.16
C LEU A 78 5.26 1.41 -19.34
N GLY A 79 5.18 0.08 -19.22
CA GLY A 79 5.56 -0.87 -20.26
C GLY A 79 4.75 -0.68 -21.54
N HIS A 80 3.42 -0.55 -21.40
CA HIS A 80 2.52 -0.29 -22.54
C HIS A 80 2.80 1.08 -23.18
N ASN A 81 3.04 2.12 -22.39
CA ASN A 81 3.33 3.45 -22.92
C ASN A 81 4.68 3.46 -23.67
N ARG A 82 5.70 2.77 -23.14
CA ARG A 82 7.01 2.64 -23.78
C ARG A 82 6.94 1.84 -25.08
N SER A 83 6.17 0.76 -25.11
CA SER A 83 5.93 -0.03 -26.34
C SER A 83 5.33 0.81 -27.48
N LYS A 84 4.58 1.86 -27.15
CA LYS A 84 4.00 2.81 -28.11
C LYS A 84 4.85 4.06 -28.35
N ASN A 85 6.10 4.09 -27.90
CA ASN A 85 6.99 5.27 -27.96
C ASN A 85 6.37 6.54 -27.32
N GLY A 86 5.47 6.35 -26.35
CA GLY A 86 4.79 7.45 -25.69
C GLY A 86 5.70 8.16 -24.70
N LYS A 87 5.60 9.49 -24.64
CA LYS A 87 6.30 10.31 -23.64
C LYS A 87 5.49 10.36 -22.34
N ILE A 88 6.19 10.28 -21.21
CA ILE A 88 5.66 10.45 -19.86
C ILE A 88 6.57 11.40 -19.09
N SER A 89 5.99 12.27 -18.27
CA SER A 89 6.79 13.21 -17.49
C SER A 89 7.46 12.51 -16.30
N ASN A 90 8.65 12.98 -15.91
CA ASN A 90 9.34 12.44 -14.73
C ASN A 90 8.50 12.58 -13.46
N ARG A 91 7.69 13.64 -13.34
CA ARG A 91 6.80 13.84 -12.17
C ARG A 91 5.74 12.76 -12.07
N THR A 92 5.17 12.34 -13.20
CA THR A 92 4.18 11.25 -13.27
C THR A 92 4.77 9.90 -12.89
N ILE A 93 6.09 9.70 -13.10
CA ILE A 93 6.77 8.49 -12.64
C ILE A 93 7.15 8.61 -11.15
N MET A 94 7.73 9.74 -10.77
CA MET A 94 8.34 9.93 -9.46
C MET A 94 7.33 9.93 -8.32
N ALA A 95 6.14 10.53 -8.51
CA ALA A 95 5.14 10.60 -7.45
C ALA A 95 4.67 9.20 -6.97
N PRO A 96 4.24 8.27 -7.84
CA PRO A 96 3.95 6.89 -7.45
C PRO A 96 5.13 6.18 -6.79
N VAL A 97 6.34 6.34 -7.36
CA VAL A 97 7.54 5.66 -6.85
C VAL A 97 7.86 6.11 -5.43
N LEU A 98 7.81 7.41 -5.14
CA LEU A 98 8.01 7.94 -3.79
C LEU A 98 6.96 7.43 -2.81
N LEU A 99 5.70 7.35 -3.24
CA LEU A 99 4.60 6.80 -2.44
C LEU A 99 4.85 5.32 -2.08
N TYR A 100 5.29 4.50 -3.04
CA TYR A 100 5.60 3.10 -2.77
C TYR A 100 6.80 2.96 -1.83
N ILE A 101 7.88 3.71 -2.06
CA ILE A 101 9.06 3.71 -1.18
C ILE A 101 8.65 4.08 0.24
N PHE A 102 7.85 5.14 0.40
CA PHE A 102 7.34 5.57 1.70
C PHE A 102 6.52 4.46 2.37
N THR A 103 5.58 3.84 1.66
CA THR A 103 4.76 2.75 2.20
C THR A 103 5.61 1.58 2.68
N PHE A 104 6.58 1.11 1.88
CA PHE A 104 7.43 -0.01 2.29
C PHE A 104 8.40 0.35 3.41
N ALA A 105 8.93 1.58 3.44
CA ALA A 105 9.78 2.04 4.53
C ALA A 105 9.00 2.03 5.86
N VAL A 106 7.79 2.58 5.86
CA VAL A 106 6.95 2.66 7.07
C VAL A 106 6.46 1.27 7.50
N ILE A 107 6.04 0.40 6.57
CA ILE A 107 5.70 -1.00 6.90
C ILE A 107 6.93 -1.73 7.45
N GLY A 108 8.11 -1.53 6.86
CA GLY A 108 9.36 -2.15 7.32
C GLY A 108 9.69 -1.76 8.76
N VAL A 109 9.54 -0.48 9.12
CA VAL A 109 9.71 0.00 10.50
C VAL A 109 8.65 -0.60 11.43
N ALA A 110 7.41 -0.74 10.99
CA ALA A 110 6.32 -1.28 11.80
C ALA A 110 6.43 -2.80 12.06
N LEU A 111 7.26 -3.52 11.29
CA LEU A 111 7.50 -4.96 11.45
C LEU A 111 8.65 -5.28 12.42
N ILE A 112 9.50 -4.29 12.74
CA ILE A 112 10.65 -4.41 13.65
C ILE A 112 10.19 -4.07 15.07
#